data_AF-A0A365UD07-F1
#
_entry.id   AF-A0A365UD07-F1
#
_cell.length_a   1.000
_cell.length_b   1.000
_cell.length_c   1.000
_cell.angle_alpha   90.00
_cell.angle_beta   90.00
_cell.angle_gamma   90.00
#
_symmetry.space_group_name_H-M   'P 1'
#
loop_
_entity.id
_entity.type
_entity.pdbx_description
1 polymer ?
#
loop_
_entity_poly.entity_id
_entity_poly.type
_entity_poly.pdbx_seq_one_letter_code
_entity_poly.pdbx_strand_id
1 'polypeptide(L)'
;MVKSNSLRLARLRFLASGKHGDGRGLWLHKRRDGAQWVYRFTLYGRTREMGLGALRDVGLAEAREAAETARRLVAQEIDPIKARRRARARARRRDGRSTIRPRSAFAGARVSRARQRTGISSSTSRAARRTRAERSACLALRLLKAPVRAFDR
;
A
#
# COMPACT_ATOMS: atom_id res chain seq x y z
N MET A 1 39.49 1.14 -8.21
CA MET A 1 39.73 1.21 -6.76
C MET A 1 38.69 2.13 -6.13
N VAL A 2 37.68 1.65 -5.37
CA VAL A 2 36.65 2.55 -4.81
C VAL A 2 36.56 2.41 -3.29
N LYS A 3 37.54 2.99 -2.60
CA LYS A 3 37.45 3.36 -1.18
C LYS A 3 37.01 4.83 -1.10
N SER A 4 35.75 5.11 -1.37
CA SER A 4 35.18 6.44 -1.11
C SER A 4 34.57 6.44 0.29
N ASN A 5 35.39 6.81 1.28
CA ASN A 5 35.01 7.08 2.67
C ASN A 5 35.47 8.50 3.01
N SER A 6 34.64 9.48 2.67
CA SER A 6 34.96 10.90 2.88
C SER A 6 34.70 11.36 4.32
N LEU A 7 33.74 10.73 5.01
CA LEU A 7 33.39 11.05 6.39
C LEU A 7 34.24 10.23 7.36
N ARG A 8 34.87 10.95 8.30
CA ARG A 8 35.51 10.39 9.49
C ARG A 8 34.62 10.65 10.71
N LEU A 9 34.58 9.70 11.65
CA LEU A 9 33.78 9.80 12.88
C LEU A 9 34.06 11.10 13.66
N ALA A 10 35.32 11.47 13.83
CA ALA A 10 35.72 12.69 14.53
C ALA A 10 35.15 13.97 13.86
N ARG A 11 35.03 13.97 12.52
CA ARG A 11 34.58 15.13 11.76
C ARG A 11 33.07 15.35 11.88
N LEU A 12 32.28 14.31 12.13
CA LEU A 12 30.80 14.38 12.17
C LEU A 12 30.26 15.41 13.17
N ARG A 13 30.97 15.57 14.29
CA ARG A 13 30.61 16.48 15.38
C ARG A 13 30.64 17.95 14.92
N PHE A 14 31.67 18.30 14.16
CA PHE A 14 31.96 19.66 13.70
C PHE A 14 31.26 20.04 12.38
N LEU A 15 30.54 19.11 11.74
CA LEU A 15 29.84 19.41 10.49
C LEU A 15 28.74 20.45 10.72
N ALA A 16 28.62 21.41 9.80
CA ALA A 16 27.49 22.34 9.79
C ALA A 16 26.17 21.61 9.49
N SER A 17 25.03 22.24 9.80
CA SER A 17 23.72 21.76 9.35
C SER A 17 23.70 21.72 7.81
N GLY A 18 23.29 20.60 7.22
CA GLY A 18 23.31 20.40 5.79
C GLY A 18 23.36 18.93 5.39
N LYS A 19 23.57 18.69 4.09
CA LYS A 19 23.71 17.35 3.50
C LYS A 19 25.19 17.07 3.27
N HIS A 20 25.71 16.01 3.88
CA HIS A 20 27.11 15.61 3.79
C HIS A 20 27.23 14.23 3.14
N GLY A 21 28.02 14.09 2.09
CA GLY A 21 28.22 12.81 1.40
C GLY A 21 29.44 12.05 1.94
N ASP A 22 29.26 10.76 2.26
CA ASP A 22 30.39 9.84 2.56
C ASP A 22 30.97 9.22 1.29
N GLY A 23 30.16 9.16 0.23
CA GLY A 23 30.46 8.45 -1.01
C GLY A 23 29.61 7.18 -1.15
N ARG A 24 29.69 6.54 -2.32
CA ARG A 24 28.95 5.30 -2.64
C ARG A 24 27.44 5.37 -2.34
N GLY A 25 26.84 6.56 -2.46
CA GLY A 25 25.41 6.81 -2.22
C GLY A 25 25.01 7.02 -0.75
N LEU A 26 25.96 7.03 0.20
CA LEU A 26 25.68 7.32 1.61
C LEU A 26 25.76 8.82 1.90
N TRP A 27 24.73 9.35 2.55
CA TRP A 27 24.57 10.74 2.92
C TRP A 27 24.15 10.89 4.38
N LEU A 28 24.69 11.91 5.03
CA LEU A 28 24.25 12.38 6.35
C LEU A 28 23.46 13.67 6.17
N HIS A 29 22.19 13.64 6.57
CA HIS A 29 21.36 14.83 6.64
C HIS A 29 21.39 15.35 8.09
N LYS A 30 22.19 16.40 8.34
CA LYS A 30 22.30 17.06 9.64
C LYS A 30 21.34 18.26 9.70
N ARG A 31 20.35 18.20 10.57
CA ARG A 31 19.43 19.29 10.93
C ARG A 31 19.93 19.98 12.22
N ARG A 32 19.24 21.04 12.65
CA ARG A 32 19.54 21.71 13.93
C ARG A 32 19.39 20.75 15.11
N ASP A 33 18.32 19.96 15.13
CA ASP A 33 17.94 19.13 16.29
C ASP A 33 18.38 17.67 16.18
N GLY A 34 18.82 17.23 15.00
CA GLY A 34 19.14 15.82 14.78
C GLY A 34 19.82 15.56 13.46
N ALA A 35 20.42 14.37 13.34
CA ALA A 35 21.07 13.92 12.12
C ALA A 35 20.56 12.55 11.71
N GLN A 36 20.35 12.36 10.41
CA GLN A 36 19.79 11.14 9.84
C GLN A 36 20.66 10.63 8.69
N TRP A 37 20.93 9.33 8.69
CA TRP A 37 21.57 8.63 7.59
C TRP A 37 20.58 8.35 6.47
N VAL A 38 20.96 8.68 5.25
CA VAL A 38 20.19 8.49 4.04
C VAL A 38 21.05 7.79 3.00
N TYR A 39 20.54 6.72 2.43
CA TYR A 39 21.12 6.04 1.28
C TYR A 39 20.35 6.43 0.03
N ARG A 40 21.04 7.06 -0.93
CA ARG A 40 20.48 7.49 -2.21
C ARG A 40 20.94 6.53 -3.31
N PHE A 41 19.99 6.00 -4.06
CA PHE A 41 20.24 5.08 -5.17
C PHE A 41 19.32 5.37 -6.34
N THR A 42 19.74 4.93 -7.52
CA THR A 42 18.93 5.00 -8.74
C THR A 42 18.55 3.58 -9.13
N LEU A 43 17.27 3.33 -9.35
CA LEU A 43 16.75 2.05 -9.82
C LEU A 43 15.70 2.32 -10.90
N TYR A 44 15.80 1.64 -12.04
CA TYR A 44 14.90 1.82 -13.19
C TYR A 44 14.75 3.30 -13.61
N GLY A 45 15.85 4.04 -13.67
CA GLY A 45 15.88 5.47 -14.03
C GLY A 45 15.27 6.42 -12.99
N ARG A 46 14.80 5.91 -11.84
CA ARG A 46 14.24 6.74 -10.76
C ARG A 46 15.19 6.80 -9.57
N THR A 47 15.52 8.01 -9.14
CA THR A 47 16.28 8.24 -7.91
C THR A 47 15.36 8.04 -6.70
N ARG A 48 15.80 7.26 -5.72
CA ARG A 48 15.10 7.03 -4.46
C ARG A 48 16.05 7.23 -3.29
N GLU A 49 15.47 7.62 -2.16
CA GLU A 49 16.18 7.84 -0.91
C GLU A 49 15.61 6.92 0.17
N MET A 50 16.50 6.21 0.87
CA MET A 50 16.17 5.31 1.96
C MET A 50 16.82 5.82 3.25
N GLY A 51 16.00 6.18 4.24
CA GLY A 51 16.51 6.48 5.58
C GLY A 51 17.02 5.21 6.26
N LEU A 52 18.28 5.21 6.71
CA LEU A 52 18.91 4.09 7.41
C LEU A 52 18.69 4.17 8.93
N GLY A 53 18.70 5.39 9.49
CA GLY A 53 18.48 5.63 10.93
C GLY A 53 18.97 7.01 11.35
N ALA A 54 18.75 7.37 12.62
CA ALA A 54 19.35 8.58 13.21
C ALA A 54 20.82 8.33 13.57
N LEU A 55 21.66 9.37 13.54
CA LEU A 55 23.07 9.29 13.93
C LEU A 55 23.28 8.81 15.38
N ARG A 56 22.27 9.01 16.24
CA ARG A 56 22.29 8.58 17.64
C ARG A 56 22.15 7.06 17.79
N ASP A 57 21.39 6.43 16.90
CA ASP A 57 21.06 5.00 16.97
C ASP A 57 21.97 4.18 16.07
N VAL A 58 22.44 4.76 14.95
CA VAL A 58 23.22 4.06 13.93
C VAL A 58 24.56 4.78 13.75
N GLY A 59 25.64 4.07 14.07
CA GLY A 59 27.00 4.55 13.89
C GLY A 59 27.43 4.64 12.42
N LEU A 60 28.58 5.26 12.15
CA LEU A 60 29.09 5.37 10.77
C LEU A 60 29.41 4.00 10.15
N ALA A 61 29.97 3.07 10.93
CA ALA A 61 30.30 1.73 10.46
C ALA A 61 29.03 0.96 10.08
N GLU A 62 28.05 0.92 10.98
CA GLU A 62 26.74 0.30 10.75
C GLU A 62 26.00 0.94 9.57
N ALA A 63 26.05 2.27 9.43
CA ALA A 63 25.47 2.96 8.28
C ALA A 63 26.12 2.53 6.96
N ARG A 64 27.44 2.26 6.94
CA ARG A 64 28.15 1.75 5.77
C ARG A 64 27.74 0.32 5.44
N GLU A 65 27.64 -0.56 6.43
CA GLU A 65 27.17 -1.94 6.25
C GLU A 65 25.72 -1.97 5.76
N ALA A 66 24.85 -1.14 6.34
CA ALA A 66 23.46 -0.99 5.89
C ALA A 66 23.38 -0.45 4.45
N ALA A 67 24.28 0.46 4.06
CA ALA A 67 24.38 0.91 2.68
C ALA A 67 24.94 -0.18 1.75
N GLU A 68 25.84 -1.05 2.21
CA GLU A 68 26.33 -2.20 1.44
C GLU A 68 25.25 -3.26 1.20
N THR A 69 24.49 -3.61 2.22
CA THR A 69 23.35 -4.53 2.08
C THR A 69 22.30 -3.97 1.12
N ALA A 70 21.97 -2.68 1.23
CA ALA A 70 21.06 -2.01 0.29
C ALA A 70 21.62 -2.02 -1.15
N ARG A 71 22.94 -1.86 -1.33
CA ARG A 71 23.57 -1.96 -2.65
C ARG A 71 23.49 -3.35 -3.26
N ARG A 72 23.70 -4.41 -2.46
CA ARG A 72 23.53 -5.79 -2.92
C ARG A 72 22.10 -6.04 -3.43
N LEU A 73 21.10 -5.50 -2.74
CA LEU A 73 19.71 -5.57 -3.19
C LEU A 73 19.47 -4.81 -4.50
N VAL A 74 20.03 -3.59 -4.63
CA VAL A 74 19.92 -2.81 -5.87
C VAL A 74 20.62 -3.50 -7.04
N ALA A 75 21.74 -4.18 -6.81
CA ALA A 75 22.44 -4.97 -7.83
C ALA A 75 21.62 -6.20 -8.29
N GLN A 76 20.74 -6.72 -7.44
CA GLN A 76 19.76 -7.76 -7.78
C GLN A 76 18.46 -7.17 -8.36
N GLU A 77 18.45 -5.87 -8.67
CA GLU A 77 17.28 -5.10 -9.11
C GLU A 77 16.12 -5.07 -8.10
N ILE A 78 16.37 -5.42 -6.84
CA ILE A 78 15.38 -5.41 -5.77
C ILE A 78 15.39 -4.04 -5.10
N ASP A 79 14.22 -3.39 -5.04
CA ASP A 79 14.07 -2.15 -4.29
C ASP A 79 14.22 -2.38 -2.76
N PRO A 80 15.28 -1.84 -2.12
CA PRO A 80 15.57 -2.07 -0.71
C PRO A 80 14.49 -1.48 0.22
N ILE A 81 13.78 -0.43 -0.20
CA ILE A 81 12.68 0.17 0.57
C ILE A 81 11.50 -0.81 0.62
N LYS A 82 11.18 -1.44 -0.52
CA LYS A 82 10.12 -2.46 -0.58
C LYS A 82 10.52 -3.71 0.19
N ALA A 83 11.77 -4.16 0.08
CA ALA A 83 12.28 -5.31 0.82
C ALA A 83 12.14 -5.10 2.34
N ARG A 84 12.60 -3.95 2.86
CA ARG A 84 12.45 -3.61 4.29
C ARG A 84 10.99 -3.53 4.73
N ARG A 85 10.12 -2.92 3.91
CA ARG A 85 8.68 -2.84 4.23
C ARG A 85 8.02 -4.22 4.26
N ARG A 86 8.36 -5.11 3.33
CA ARG A 86 7.88 -6.49 3.30
C ARG A 86 8.34 -7.26 4.54
N ALA A 87 9.61 -7.13 4.94
CA ALA A 87 10.14 -7.76 6.15
C ALA A 87 9.39 -7.27 7.42
N ARG A 88 9.23 -5.95 7.58
CA ARG A 88 8.46 -5.37 8.70
C ARG A 88 6.99 -5.83 8.71
N ALA A 89 6.36 -5.93 7.55
CA ALA A 89 4.98 -6.41 7.45
C ALA A 89 4.86 -7.90 7.81
N ARG A 90 5.83 -8.74 7.42
CA ARG A 90 5.89 -10.16 7.79
C ARG A 90 6.09 -10.34 9.30
N ALA A 91 6.99 -9.57 9.91
CA ALA A 91 7.19 -9.58 11.36
C ALA A 91 5.90 -9.24 12.12
N ARG A 92 5.24 -8.13 11.76
CA ARG A 92 3.95 -7.73 12.37
C ARG A 92 2.85 -8.79 12.27
N ARG A 93 2.81 -9.56 11.17
CA ARG A 93 1.83 -10.64 11.00
C ARG A 93 2.13 -11.82 11.91
N ARG A 94 3.42 -12.15 12.11
CA ARG A 94 3.84 -13.21 13.04
C ARG A 94 3.45 -12.87 14.48
N ASP A 95 3.54 -11.59 14.85
CA ASP A 95 3.22 -11.11 16.20
C ASP A 95 1.70 -10.98 16.46
N GLY A 96 0.83 -11.45 15.55
CA GLY A 96 -0.62 -11.55 15.76
C GLY A 96 -1.39 -10.23 15.82
N ARG A 97 -0.72 -9.06 15.84
CA ARG A 97 -1.37 -7.73 15.85
C ARG A 97 -1.81 -7.32 14.43
N SER A 98 -2.73 -8.09 13.87
CA SER A 98 -3.49 -7.73 12.69
C SER A 98 -4.40 -6.56 13.03
N THR A 99 -3.96 -5.33 12.79
CA THR A 99 -4.89 -4.21 12.69
C THR A 99 -5.78 -4.47 11.47
N ILE A 100 -6.98 -4.97 11.72
CA ILE A 100 -8.05 -5.07 10.73
C ILE A 100 -8.14 -3.70 10.07
N ARG A 101 -7.84 -3.62 8.77
CA ARG A 101 -8.17 -2.42 8.00
C ARG A 101 -9.70 -2.41 7.93
N PRO A 102 -10.42 -1.42 8.52
CA PRO A 102 -11.85 -1.38 8.32
C PRO A 102 -12.12 -1.29 6.82
N ARG A 103 -12.96 -2.20 6.33
CA ARG A 103 -13.56 -2.15 4.99
C ARG A 103 -14.68 -1.11 5.02
N SER A 104 -14.37 0.15 5.33
CA SER A 104 -15.29 1.28 5.12
C SER A 104 -14.78 2.10 3.94
N ALA A 105 -15.58 2.65 3.05
CA ALA A 105 -16.95 2.47 2.65
C ALA A 105 -16.96 3.28 1.35
N PHE A 106 -17.25 2.64 0.21
CA PHE A 106 -17.46 3.40 -1.01
C PHE A 106 -18.80 4.12 -0.82
N ALA A 107 -18.77 5.32 -0.25
CA ALA A 107 -19.93 6.15 -0.03
C ALA A 107 -20.38 6.72 -1.39
N GLY A 108 -21.17 5.93 -2.11
CA GLY A 108 -22.00 6.43 -3.19
C GLY A 108 -23.19 7.17 -2.58
N ALA A 109 -23.10 8.49 -2.48
CA ALA A 109 -24.26 9.34 -2.22
C ALA A 109 -24.13 10.61 -3.07
N ARG A 110 -24.63 10.57 -4.31
CA ARG A 110 -25.04 11.78 -5.03
C ARG A 110 -26.51 12.01 -4.69
N VAL A 111 -26.80 12.83 -3.69
CA VAL A 111 -28.13 13.42 -3.53
C VAL A 111 -28.14 14.73 -4.32
N SER A 112 -28.59 14.65 -5.56
CA SER A 112 -28.96 15.82 -6.35
C SER A 112 -30.28 16.34 -5.80
N ARG A 113 -30.27 17.38 -4.94
CA ARG A 113 -31.50 18.12 -4.58
C ARG A 113 -31.96 18.91 -5.80
N ALA A 114 -32.79 18.30 -6.64
CA ALA A 114 -33.56 19.01 -7.66
C ALA A 114 -34.82 19.63 -6.99
N ARG A 115 -34.93 20.95 -7.13
CA ARG A 115 -36.02 21.80 -6.66
C ARG A 115 -37.37 21.31 -7.19
N GLN A 116 -38.35 21.10 -6.29
CA GLN A 116 -39.74 20.97 -6.70
C GLN A 116 -40.30 22.36 -7.02
N ARG A 117 -40.39 22.67 -8.31
CA ARG A 117 -41.31 23.65 -8.88
C ARG A 117 -41.95 22.97 -10.07
N THR A 118 -43.21 22.60 -9.91
CA THR A 118 -44.31 22.82 -10.86
C THR A 118 -45.49 22.04 -10.33
N GLY A 119 -46.57 22.74 -9.99
CA GLY A 119 -47.88 22.13 -10.00
C GLY A 119 -48.25 21.72 -11.42
N ILE A 120 -49.17 20.77 -11.53
CA ILE A 120 -50.38 20.85 -12.35
C ILE A 120 -51.21 19.63 -11.95
N SER A 121 -52.40 19.95 -11.47
CA SER A 121 -53.59 19.12 -11.34
C SER A 121 -53.87 18.26 -12.58
N SER A 122 -54.45 17.07 -12.40
CA SER A 122 -55.77 16.74 -12.98
C SER A 122 -56.16 15.27 -12.76
N SER A 123 -57.36 15.13 -12.21
CA SER A 123 -58.37 14.10 -12.51
C SER A 123 -57.95 12.62 -12.43
N THR A 124 -58.30 12.02 -11.29
CA THR A 124 -58.77 10.64 -11.21
C THR A 124 -60.03 10.47 -12.06
N SER A 125 -59.90 9.91 -13.27
CA SER A 125 -61.02 9.35 -14.02
C SER A 125 -60.84 7.84 -14.22
N ARG A 126 -61.56 7.10 -13.36
CA ARG A 126 -62.48 6.01 -13.70
C ARG A 126 -62.25 5.27 -15.05
N ALA A 127 -62.19 3.94 -14.91
CA ALA A 127 -62.55 2.89 -15.88
C ALA A 127 -61.52 2.50 -16.95
N ALA A 128 -61.03 1.26 -16.84
CA ALA A 128 -61.07 0.31 -17.96
C ALA A 128 -60.95 -1.13 -17.44
N ARG A 129 -62.02 -1.90 -17.62
CA ARG A 129 -62.05 -3.36 -17.53
C ARG A 129 -61.31 -3.93 -18.73
N ARG A 130 -60.39 -4.89 -18.53
CA ARG A 130 -60.02 -5.96 -19.48
C ARG A 130 -59.63 -7.18 -18.65
N THR A 131 -60.60 -8.04 -18.32
CA THR A 131 -60.88 -9.33 -18.99
C THR A 131 -59.69 -10.29 -19.07
N ARG A 132 -59.77 -11.35 -18.25
CA ARG A 132 -59.68 -12.79 -18.56
C ARG A 132 -58.80 -13.21 -19.75
N ALA A 133 -57.90 -14.16 -19.49
CA ALA A 133 -56.80 -14.68 -20.33
C ALA A 133 -55.57 -13.76 -20.23
N GLU A 134 -54.39 -14.17 -19.77
CA GLU A 134 -53.68 -15.43 -19.90
C GLU A 134 -52.69 -15.53 -18.73
N ARG A 135 -52.81 -16.52 -17.83
CA ARG A 135 -51.67 -17.07 -17.08
C ARG A 135 -51.99 -18.53 -16.80
N SER A 136 -52.05 -19.30 -17.88
CA SER A 136 -52.00 -20.75 -17.84
C SER A 136 -50.77 -21.18 -17.02
N ALA A 137 -51.07 -21.98 -16.00
CA ALA A 137 -50.36 -23.19 -15.61
C ALA A 137 -48.86 -23.27 -15.92
N CYS A 138 -48.06 -23.32 -14.86
CA CYS A 138 -47.23 -24.50 -14.59
C CYS A 138 -46.82 -24.48 -13.11
N LEU A 139 -47.77 -24.92 -12.29
CA LEU A 139 -47.56 -25.41 -10.94
C LEU A 139 -47.00 -26.84 -11.02
N ALA A 140 -46.34 -27.28 -9.94
CA ALA A 140 -45.85 -28.63 -9.64
C ALA A 140 -44.38 -28.90 -10.05
N LEU A 141 -43.42 -28.91 -9.11
CA LEU A 141 -43.18 -29.84 -7.98
C LEU A 141 -42.26 -31.01 -8.36
N ARG A 142 -41.20 -31.18 -7.55
CA ARG A 142 -40.47 -32.40 -7.11
C ARG A 142 -38.97 -32.26 -7.32
N LEU A 143 -38.13 -32.03 -6.29
CA LEU A 143 -37.77 -32.87 -5.14
C LEU A 143 -37.27 -34.29 -5.48
N LEU A 144 -36.06 -34.55 -4.96
CA LEU A 144 -35.45 -35.82 -4.51
C LEU A 144 -34.60 -36.66 -5.50
N LYS A 145 -33.27 -36.59 -5.25
CA LYS A 145 -32.42 -37.66 -4.66
C LYS A 145 -31.96 -38.86 -5.52
N ALA A 146 -30.64 -39.09 -5.42
CA ALA A 146 -29.86 -40.35 -5.54
C ALA A 146 -29.38 -40.78 -6.95
N PRO A 147 -28.41 -41.73 -7.09
CA PRO A 147 -27.27 -42.13 -6.25
C PRO A 147 -25.93 -42.33 -7.03
N VAL A 148 -24.89 -42.61 -6.25
CA VAL A 148 -23.58 -43.25 -6.55
C VAL A 148 -23.61 -44.49 -7.47
N ARG A 149 -22.60 -44.61 -8.37
CA ARG A 149 -21.91 -45.84 -8.86
C ARG A 149 -20.56 -45.39 -9.46
N ALA A 150 -19.37 -45.75 -8.97
CA ALA A 150 -18.69 -47.04 -9.03
C ALA A 150 -18.55 -47.59 -10.47
N PHE A 151 -17.35 -47.45 -11.07
CA PHE A 151 -16.85 -48.41 -12.05
C PHE A 151 -15.31 -48.40 -12.11
N ASP A 152 -14.79 -49.60 -12.32
CA ASP A 152 -13.45 -50.12 -12.09
C ASP A 152 -12.64 -50.21 -13.41
N ARG A 153 -11.31 -50.11 -13.33
CA ARG A 153 -10.30 -50.82 -14.15
C ARG A 153 -8.88 -50.37 -13.82
#